data_AF-A0A7Y9K902-F1
#
_entry.id   AF-A0A7Y9K902-F1
#
_cell.length_a   1.000
_cell.length_b   1.000
_cell.length_c   1.000
_cell.angle_alpha   90.00
_cell.angle_beta   90.00
_cell.angle_gamma   90.00
#
_symmetry.space_group_name_H-M   'P 1'
#
loop_
_entity.id
_entity.type
_entity.pdbx_description
1 polymer ?
#
loop_
_entity_poly.entity_id
_entity_poly.type
_entity_poly.pdbx_seq_one_letter_code
_entity_poly.pdbx_strand_id
1 'polypeptide(L)'
;MNGDSPEVLGLLVRDIGEAGVAEMAGSPGLAAAVDQHVASLRDELGAPGQPPGADELMGYLHGFAEDAFKRGWWPQDTQDWEFVRIVAVCWMMRNAA
;
A
#
# COMPACT_ATOMS: atom_id res chain seq x y z
N MET A 1 4.06 16.54 -23.42
CA MET A 1 3.00 15.87 -22.64
C MET A 1 3.64 15.38 -21.35
N ASN A 2 3.55 16.16 -20.27
CA ASN A 2 4.12 15.81 -18.96
C ASN A 2 3.03 15.74 -17.88
N GLY A 3 1.79 15.42 -18.28
CA GLY A 3 0.64 15.32 -17.37
C GLY A 3 0.32 13.90 -16.92
N ASP A 4 0.89 12.86 -17.52
CA ASP A 4 0.36 11.50 -17.36
C ASP A 4 0.92 10.69 -16.18
N SER A 5 2.14 10.95 -15.70
CA SER A 5 2.80 10.01 -14.77
C SER A 5 2.22 9.96 -13.34
N PRO A 6 1.95 11.08 -12.65
CA PRO A 6 1.46 11.05 -11.26
C PRO A 6 -0.02 10.64 -11.15
N GLU A 7 -0.84 11.07 -12.10
CA GLU A 7 -2.27 10.74 -12.14
C GLU A 7 -2.49 9.26 -12.47
N VAL A 8 -1.74 8.72 -13.44
CA VAL A 8 -1.77 7.29 -13.76
C VAL A 8 -1.25 6.45 -12.59
N LEU A 9 -0.19 6.89 -11.91
CA LEU A 9 0.30 6.21 -10.71
C LEU A 9 -0.78 6.14 -9.62
N GLY A 10 -1.47 7.25 -9.35
CA GLY A 10 -2.55 7.31 -8.37
C GLY A 10 -3.69 6.34 -8.69
N LEU A 11 -4.08 6.25 -9.97
CA LEU A 11 -5.10 5.30 -10.42
C LEU A 11 -4.63 3.85 -10.26
N LEU A 12 -3.42 3.51 -10.68
CA LEU A 12 -2.87 2.16 -10.54
C LEU A 12 -2.79 1.71 -9.09
N VAL A 13 -2.29 2.57 -8.20
CA VAL A 13 -2.18 2.28 -6.77
C VAL A 13 -3.55 2.05 -6.14
N ARG A 14 -4.55 2.89 -6.49
CA ARG A 14 -5.92 2.71 -6.02
C ARG A 14 -6.49 1.37 -6.48
N ASP A 15 -6.34 1.04 -7.76
CA ASP A 15 -6.90 -0.18 -8.35
C ASP A 15 -6.24 -1.43 -7.74
N ILE A 16 -4.91 -1.40 -7.51
CA ILE A 16 -4.16 -2.45 -6.79
C ILE A 16 -4.67 -2.59 -5.36
N GLY A 17 -4.82 -1.48 -4.63
CA GLY A 17 -5.30 -1.47 -3.25
C GLY A 17 -6.73 -1.99 -3.13
N GLU A 18 -7.62 -1.62 -4.05
CA GLU A 18 -8.99 -2.12 -4.13
C GLU A 18 -9.05 -3.63 -4.34
N ALA A 19 -8.33 -4.12 -5.36
CA ALA A 19 -8.28 -5.55 -5.67
C ALA A 19 -7.67 -6.37 -4.53
N GLY A 20 -6.53 -5.93 -3.99
CA GLY A 20 -5.83 -6.64 -2.93
C GLY A 20 -6.61 -6.69 -1.61
N VAL A 21 -7.26 -5.60 -1.20
CA VAL A 21 -8.11 -5.60 0.00
C VAL A 21 -9.32 -6.53 -0.16
N ALA A 22 -9.90 -6.62 -1.36
CA ALA A 22 -10.97 -7.57 -1.62
C ALA A 22 -10.47 -9.03 -1.58
N GLU A 23 -9.29 -9.30 -2.15
CA GLU A 23 -8.68 -10.64 -2.19
C GLU A 23 -8.33 -11.19 -0.81
N MET A 24 -8.01 -10.33 0.18
CA MET A 24 -7.75 -10.74 1.56
C MET A 24 -8.86 -11.60 2.16
N ALA A 25 -10.11 -11.43 1.73
CA ALA A 25 -11.24 -12.23 2.22
C ALA A 25 -11.18 -13.70 1.77
N GLY A 26 -10.56 -13.98 0.61
CA GLY A 26 -10.41 -15.32 0.05
C GLY A 26 -9.04 -15.96 0.29
N SER A 27 -8.03 -15.18 0.67
CA SER A 27 -6.64 -15.61 0.81
C SER A 27 -6.10 -15.32 2.22
N PRO A 28 -6.19 -16.30 3.16
CA PRO A 28 -5.64 -16.15 4.51
C PRO A 28 -4.13 -15.86 4.53
N GLY A 29 -3.39 -16.36 3.54
CA GLY A 29 -1.96 -16.09 3.40
C GLY A 29 -1.68 -14.62 3.09
N LEU A 30 -2.47 -14.02 2.18
CA LEU A 30 -2.39 -12.59 1.89
C LEU A 30 -2.79 -11.76 3.12
N ALA A 31 -3.87 -12.12 3.81
CA ALA A 31 -4.31 -11.42 5.02
C ALA A 31 -3.20 -11.40 6.10
N ALA A 32 -2.55 -12.55 6.33
CA ALA A 32 -1.44 -12.63 7.28
C ALA A 32 -0.22 -11.78 6.85
N ALA A 33 0.11 -11.75 5.56
CA ALA A 33 1.19 -10.92 5.03
C ALA A 33 0.88 -9.42 5.18
N VAL A 34 -0.36 -9.02 4.90
CA VAL A 34 -0.83 -7.65 5.10
C VAL A 34 -0.74 -7.26 6.58
N ASP A 35 -1.20 -8.11 7.51
CA ASP A 35 -1.10 -7.84 8.95
C ASP A 35 0.34 -7.59 9.42
N GLN A 36 1.31 -8.37 8.90
CA GLN A 36 2.73 -8.16 9.18
C GLN A 36 3.22 -6.81 8.67
N HIS A 37 2.84 -6.43 7.44
CA HIS A 37 3.20 -5.12 6.89
C HIS A 37 2.54 -3.97 7.65
N VAL A 38 1.29 -4.12 8.10
CA VAL A 38 0.60 -3.14 8.94
C VAL A 38 1.33 -2.93 10.26
N ALA A 39 1.81 -4.00 10.91
CA ALA A 39 2.60 -3.89 12.13
C ALA A 39 3.89 -3.09 11.89
N SER A 40 4.63 -3.42 10.83
CA SER A 40 5.87 -2.70 10.45
C SER A 40 5.60 -1.23 10.06
N LEU A 41 4.50 -0.92 9.38
CA LEU A 41 4.11 0.45 9.05
C LEU A 41 3.79 1.29 10.29
N ARG A 42 3.16 0.69 11.31
CA ARG A 42 2.91 1.37 12.59
C ARG A 42 4.22 1.73 13.29
N ASP A 43 5.20 0.84 13.26
CA ASP A 43 6.51 1.07 13.87
C ASP A 43 7.34 2.10 13.08
N GLU A 44 7.21 2.13 11.76
CA GLU A 44 7.98 3.03 10.88
C GLU A 44 7.42 4.45 10.80
N LEU A 45 6.09 4.58 10.76
CA LEU A 45 5.41 5.85 10.45
C LEU A 45 4.68 6.45 11.65
N GLY A 46 4.31 5.64 12.64
CA GLY A 46 3.58 6.11 13.82
C GLY A 46 4.47 6.83 14.83
N ALA A 47 3.91 7.82 15.52
CA ALA A 47 4.53 8.35 16.73
C ALA A 47 4.46 7.31 17.87
N PRO A 48 5.32 7.37 18.90
CA PRO A 48 5.28 6.43 20.02
C PRO A 48 3.87 6.30 20.64
N GLY A 49 3.27 5.10 20.52
CA GLY A 49 1.94 4.80 21.03
C GLY A 49 0.77 5.34 20.19
N GLN A 50 1.02 5.83 18.98
CA GLN A 50 -0.02 6.36 18.09
C GLN A 50 0.12 5.76 16.67
N PRO A 51 -0.98 5.34 16.04
CA PRO A 51 -0.94 4.91 14.64
C PRO A 51 -0.61 6.10 13.72
N PRO A 52 -0.04 5.85 12.53
CA PRO A 52 0.20 6.91 11.54
C PRO A 52 -1.11 7.53 11.06
N GLY A 53 -1.08 8.84 10.83
CA GLY A 53 -2.19 9.61 10.27
C GLY A 53 -2.37 9.42 8.76
N ALA A 54 -3.50 9.90 8.24
CA ALA A 54 -3.82 9.79 6.82
C ALA A 54 -2.79 10.46 5.90
N ASP A 55 -2.26 11.63 6.30
CA ASP A 55 -1.26 12.36 5.51
C ASP A 55 0.08 11.62 5.44
N GLU A 56 0.50 10.99 6.54
CA GLU A 56 1.73 10.18 6.62
C GLU A 56 1.61 8.94 5.74
N LEU A 57 0.47 8.25 5.81
CA LEU A 57 0.17 7.09 4.97
C LEU A 57 0.13 7.46 3.48
N MET A 58 -0.50 8.58 3.13
CA MET A 58 -0.57 9.05 1.75
C MET A 58 0.79 9.45 1.18
N GLY A 59 1.58 10.20 1.96
CA GLY A 59 2.94 10.57 1.57
C GLY A 59 3.84 9.34 1.37
N TYR A 60 3.76 8.38 2.30
CA TYR A 60 4.46 7.11 2.19
C TYR A 60 4.04 6.33 0.94
N LEU A 61 2.73 6.13 0.73
CA LEU A 61 2.21 5.37 -0.40
C LEU A 61 2.65 5.93 -1.74
N HIS A 62 2.57 7.26 -1.90
CA HIS A 62 2.96 7.92 -3.13
C HIS A 62 4.46 7.72 -3.42
N GLY A 63 5.34 8.04 -2.46
CA GLY A 63 6.79 7.88 -2.63
C GLY A 63 7.19 6.42 -2.85
N PHE A 64 6.61 5.51 -2.07
CA PHE A 64 6.85 4.08 -2.17
C PHE A 64 6.50 3.53 -3.56
N ALA A 65 5.28 3.81 -4.03
CA ALA A 65 4.82 3.33 -5.32
C ALA A 65 5.63 3.96 -6.46
N GLU A 66 5.86 5.28 -6.40
CA GLU A 66 6.68 5.98 -7.39
C GLU A 66 8.07 5.35 -7.54
N ASP A 67 8.75 5.09 -6.42
CA ASP A 67 10.08 4.46 -6.43
C ASP A 67 10.04 3.00 -6.91
N ALA A 68 9.01 2.23 -6.55
CA ALA A 68 8.83 0.86 -7.05
C ALA A 68 8.65 0.84 -8.57
N PHE A 69 7.74 1.65 -9.11
CA PHE A 69 7.49 1.70 -10.56
C PHE A 69 8.70 2.25 -11.33
N LYS A 70 9.43 3.22 -10.77
CA LYS A 70 10.70 3.70 -11.37
C LYS A 70 11.76 2.60 -11.45
N ARG A 71 11.76 1.63 -10.53
CA ARG A 71 12.62 0.44 -10.58
C ARG A 71 12.11 -0.64 -11.55
N GLY A 72 11.00 -0.41 -12.23
CA GLY A 72 10.40 -1.35 -13.17
C GLY A 72 9.55 -2.43 -12.51
N TRP A 73 9.14 -2.23 -11.26
CA TRP A 73 8.22 -3.13 -10.58
C TRP A 73 6.83 -3.11 -11.26
N TRP A 74 6.19 -4.27 -11.30
CA TRP A 74 4.79 -4.44 -11.70
C TRP A 74 4.19 -5.62 -10.91
N PRO A 75 2.96 -5.52 -10.40
CA PRO A 75 2.36 -6.59 -9.60
C PRO A 75 2.18 -7.86 -10.43
N GLN A 76 2.80 -8.96 -10.00
CA GLN A 76 2.70 -10.28 -10.65
C GLN A 76 2.05 -11.34 -9.78
N ASP A 77 2.18 -11.22 -8.45
CA ASP A 77 1.66 -12.20 -7.50
C ASP A 77 1.27 -11.52 -6.18
N THR A 78 0.39 -12.18 -5.43
CA THR A 78 -0.09 -11.78 -4.11
C THR A 78 0.93 -11.95 -2.98
N GLN A 79 2.04 -12.67 -3.23
CA GLN A 79 3.17 -12.77 -2.28
C GLN A 79 4.26 -11.72 -2.54
N ASP A 80 4.09 -10.89 -3.57
CA ASP A 80 5.01 -9.82 -3.92
C ASP A 80 5.03 -8.77 -2.80
N TRP A 81 6.23 -8.45 -2.32
CA TRP A 81 6.42 -7.57 -1.18
C TRP A 81 5.90 -6.16 -1.45
N GLU A 82 6.16 -5.59 -2.62
CA GLU A 82 5.65 -4.27 -3.02
C GLU A 82 4.11 -4.27 -3.15
N PHE A 83 3.54 -5.34 -3.69
CA PHE A 83 2.08 -5.50 -3.75
C PHE A 83 1.47 -5.52 -2.35
N VAL A 84 1.97 -6.39 -1.46
CA VAL A 84 1.46 -6.51 -0.09
C VAL A 84 1.63 -5.20 0.67
N ARG A 85 2.73 -4.47 0.44
CA ARG A 85 2.95 -3.16 1.07
C ARG A 85 1.93 -2.12 0.62
N ILE A 86 1.62 -2.02 -0.67
CA ILE A 86 0.58 -1.12 -1.19
C ILE A 86 -0.79 -1.48 -0.59
N VAL A 87 -1.14 -2.77 -0.59
CA VAL A 87 -2.41 -3.25 -0.04
C VAL A 87 -2.51 -2.95 1.46
N ALA A 88 -1.42 -3.12 2.21
CA ALA A 88 -1.39 -2.81 3.64
C ALA A 88 -1.66 -1.33 3.93
N VAL A 89 -1.04 -0.41 3.18
CA VAL A 89 -1.29 1.03 3.35
C VAL A 89 -2.73 1.38 2.97
N CYS A 90 -3.25 0.86 1.85
CA CYS A 90 -4.64 1.06 1.44
C CYS A 90 -5.64 0.49 2.46
N TRP A 91 -5.32 -0.65 3.07
CA TRP A 91 -6.11 -1.22 4.17
C TRP A 91 -6.10 -0.31 5.40
N MET A 92 -4.93 0.19 5.81
CA MET A 92 -4.82 1.12 6.94
C MET A 92 -5.62 2.39 6.69
N MET A 93 -5.54 2.97 5.50
CA MET A 93 -6.32 4.15 5.14
C MET A 93 -7.84 3.94 5.20
N ARG A 94 -8.32 2.73 4.90
CA ARG A 94 -9.76 2.38 5.01
C ARG A 94 -10.23 2.15 6.44
N ASN A 95 -9.33 1.72 7.32
CA ASN A 95 -9.65 1.28 8.68
C ASN A 95 -9.15 2.24 9.78
N ALA A 96 -8.38 3.27 9.42
CA ALA A 96 -7.92 4.33 10.32
C ALA A 96 -8.96 5.46 10.54
N ALA A 97 -10.19 5.27 10.05
CA ALA A 97 -11.33 6.16 10.27
C ALA A 97 -12.05 5.85 11.59
#